data_AF-A0AB34VIE0-F1
#
_entry.id   AF-A0AB34VIE0-F1
#
_cell.length_a   1.000
_cell.length_b   1.000
_cell.length_c   1.000
_cell.angle_alpha   90.00
_cell.angle_beta   90.00
_cell.angle_gamma   90.00
#
_symmetry.space_group_name_H-M   'P 1'
#
loop_
_entity.id
_entity.type
_entity.pdbx_description
1 polymer ?
#
loop_
_entity_poly.entity_id
_entity_poly.type
_entity_poly.pdbx_seq_one_letter_code
_entity_poly.pdbx_strand_id
1 'polypeptide(L)'
;MAGRGVLKKAAVVVCLVSCACSATDSRQVIPDAYRQIAAAERVPAESLYSLAMAESTRKTAWGAKPWPWTINVAGRGYHYETREAAFTALLGFMQRWPLKNIDVGVAQVNLGWNGHFFPTYRDAFDPYLNLRAAARILRACYEARPGSWLNAAGCYHHPAGGKEAQTYIAIVRRKLGQIAPVSSGAQSVTPVELASNTLTWIEPK
;
A
#
# COMPACT_ATOMS: atom_id res chain seq x y z
N MET A 1 58.79 65.57 2.04
CA MET A 1 57.92 65.13 0.93
C MET A 1 57.11 63.94 1.39
N ALA A 2 55.81 63.93 1.02
CA ALA A 2 54.75 62.91 1.05
C ALA A 2 55.06 61.48 1.57
N GLY A 3 54.13 60.75 2.21
CA GLY A 3 52.69 60.94 2.33
C GLY A 3 52.03 59.80 3.12
N ARG A 4 50.83 60.08 3.65
CA ARG A 4 49.92 59.13 4.32
C ARG A 4 49.28 58.19 3.28
N GLY A 5 49.20 56.89 3.59
CA GLY A 5 48.38 55.91 2.87
C GLY A 5 47.41 55.23 3.84
N VAL A 6 46.12 55.49 3.68
CA VAL A 6 45.01 54.97 4.50
C VAL A 6 44.53 53.63 3.93
N LEU A 7 44.38 52.61 4.79
CA LEU A 7 43.78 51.32 4.48
C LEU A 7 42.33 51.49 4.00
N LYS A 8 41.97 50.89 2.85
CA LYS A 8 40.57 50.63 2.47
C LYS A 8 40.29 49.14 2.64
N LYS A 9 39.47 48.78 3.63
CA LYS A 9 38.88 47.44 3.75
C LYS A 9 37.62 47.39 2.88
N ALA A 10 37.62 46.56 1.85
CA ALA A 10 36.43 46.26 1.07
C ALA A 10 35.64 45.14 1.77
N ALA A 11 34.38 45.38 2.10
CA ALA A 11 33.47 44.37 2.62
C ALA A 11 32.73 43.73 1.42
N VAL A 12 32.93 42.42 1.23
CA VAL A 12 32.16 41.62 0.28
C VAL A 12 30.90 41.13 0.98
N VAL A 13 29.73 41.58 0.52
CA VAL A 13 28.43 41.05 0.96
C VAL A 13 28.09 39.85 0.08
N VAL A 14 28.14 38.65 0.65
CA VAL A 14 27.67 37.42 -0.01
C VAL A 14 26.17 37.29 0.25
N CYS A 15 25.34 37.53 -0.76
CA CYS A 15 23.92 37.19 -0.72
C CYS A 15 23.75 35.68 -0.84
N LEU A 16 23.47 35.01 0.29
CA LEU A 16 23.00 33.63 0.31
C LEU A 16 21.54 33.61 -0.16
N VAL A 17 21.32 33.30 -1.43
CA VAL A 17 19.99 32.96 -1.94
C VAL A 17 19.67 31.54 -1.49
N SER A 18 18.96 31.42 -0.37
CA SER A 18 18.39 30.15 0.09
C SER A 18 17.24 29.75 -0.83
N CYS A 19 17.51 28.85 -1.78
CA CYS A 19 16.48 28.20 -2.58
C CYS A 19 15.72 27.23 -1.66
N ALA A 20 14.53 27.64 -1.20
CA ALA A 20 13.63 26.76 -0.47
C ALA A 20 12.96 25.80 -1.47
N CYS A 21 13.52 24.60 -1.62
CA CYS A 21 12.89 23.51 -2.34
C CYS A 21 11.66 23.06 -1.51
N SER A 22 10.47 23.54 -1.84
CA SER A 22 9.24 22.95 -1.30
C SER A 22 9.08 21.55 -1.90
N ALA A 23 9.58 20.53 -1.20
CA ALA A 23 9.22 19.16 -1.50
C ALA A 23 7.70 19.04 -1.32
N THR A 24 6.98 18.86 -2.41
CA THR A 24 5.54 18.60 -2.36
C THR A 24 5.35 17.25 -1.67
N ASP A 25 4.99 17.27 -0.38
CA ASP A 25 4.62 16.08 0.39
C ASP A 25 3.30 15.54 -0.19
N SER A 26 3.41 14.79 -1.29
CA SER A 26 2.26 14.16 -1.94
C SER A 26 1.83 12.96 -1.09
N ARG A 27 1.17 13.25 0.02
CA ARG A 27 0.55 12.24 0.89
C ARG A 27 -0.42 11.38 0.09
N GLN A 28 -0.51 10.12 0.50
CA GLN A 28 -1.37 9.15 -0.15
C GLN A 28 -2.82 9.36 0.28
N VAL A 29 -3.71 9.56 -0.68
CA VAL A 29 -5.15 9.50 -0.46
C VAL A 29 -5.60 8.05 -0.59
N ILE A 30 -6.39 7.58 0.38
CA ILE A 30 -6.99 6.24 0.35
C ILE A 30 -8.01 6.20 -0.81
N PRO A 31 -7.97 5.22 -1.73
CA PRO A 31 -9.01 5.08 -2.76
C PRO A 31 -10.35 4.59 -2.18
N ASP A 32 -11.47 4.93 -2.83
CA ASP A 32 -12.82 4.57 -2.34
C ASP A 32 -13.04 3.07 -2.18
N ALA A 33 -12.48 2.26 -3.09
CA ALA A 33 -12.56 0.80 -3.01
C ALA A 33 -12.04 0.28 -1.66
N TYR A 34 -10.93 0.84 -1.16
CA TYR A 34 -10.39 0.48 0.15
C TYR A 34 -11.32 0.89 1.28
N ARG A 35 -11.89 2.10 1.24
CA ARG A 35 -12.85 2.57 2.25
C ARG A 35 -14.08 1.65 2.33
N GLN A 36 -14.67 1.32 1.18
CA GLN A 36 -15.90 0.52 1.11
C GLN A 36 -15.67 -0.91 1.58
N ILE A 37 -14.60 -1.57 1.09
CA ILE A 37 -14.24 -2.93 1.53
C ILE A 37 -13.90 -2.93 3.02
N ALA A 38 -13.11 -1.95 3.47
CA ALA A 38 -12.72 -1.84 4.86
C ALA A 38 -13.95 -1.70 5.78
N ALA A 39 -14.89 -0.83 5.44
CA ALA A 39 -16.14 -0.66 6.17
C ALA A 39 -16.97 -1.96 6.19
N ALA A 40 -17.12 -2.64 5.04
CA ALA A 40 -17.88 -3.88 4.93
C ALA A 40 -17.30 -5.03 5.80
N GLU A 41 -15.97 -5.16 5.84
CA GLU A 41 -15.26 -6.16 6.64
C GLU A 41 -14.87 -5.62 8.04
N ARG A 42 -15.37 -4.43 8.38
CA ARG A 42 -15.20 -3.71 9.65
C ARG A 42 -13.75 -3.36 9.99
N VAL A 43 -12.81 -3.31 9.07
CA VAL A 43 -11.42 -2.88 9.36
C VAL A 43 -11.25 -1.37 9.11
N PRO A 44 -10.27 -0.68 9.74
CA PRO A 44 -9.95 0.70 9.39
C PRO A 44 -9.39 0.76 7.96
N ALA A 45 -9.84 1.75 7.18
CA ALA A 45 -9.40 1.92 5.81
C ALA A 45 -7.89 2.21 5.71
N GLU A 46 -7.35 2.96 6.67
CA GLU A 46 -5.93 3.26 6.79
C GLU A 46 -5.11 1.99 7.00
N SER A 47 -5.63 1.05 7.79
CA SER A 47 -4.95 -0.22 8.06
C SER A 47 -4.92 -1.10 6.81
N LEU A 48 -6.04 -1.23 6.10
CA LEU A 48 -6.09 -2.01 4.87
C LEU A 48 -5.22 -1.40 3.75
N TYR A 49 -5.25 -0.08 3.60
CA TYR A 49 -4.49 0.60 2.56
C TYR A 49 -2.98 0.64 2.85
N SER A 50 -2.57 0.91 4.09
CA SER A 50 -1.15 0.86 4.49
C SER A 50 -0.56 -0.55 4.37
N LEU A 51 -1.36 -1.59 4.65
CA LEU A 51 -1.01 -2.99 4.40
C LEU A 51 -0.78 -3.24 2.90
N ALA A 52 -1.74 -2.93 2.04
CA ALA A 52 -1.56 -3.12 0.59
C ALA A 52 -0.36 -2.33 0.02
N MET A 53 -0.08 -1.14 0.58
CA MET A 53 1.13 -0.38 0.26
C MET A 53 2.42 -1.06 0.74
N ALA A 54 2.40 -1.81 1.83
CA ALA A 54 3.55 -2.62 2.25
C ALA A 54 3.76 -3.81 1.29
N GLU A 55 2.67 -4.40 0.81
CA GLU A 55 2.67 -5.65 0.06
C GLU A 55 3.10 -5.52 -1.42
N SER A 56 2.52 -4.59 -2.16
CA SER A 56 2.63 -4.62 -3.64
C SER A 56 2.94 -3.26 -4.27
N THR A 57 3.55 -2.32 -3.54
CA THR A 57 3.84 -1.00 -4.11
C THR A 57 4.72 -1.10 -5.35
N ARG A 58 4.22 -0.58 -6.47
CA ARG A 58 4.98 -0.34 -7.71
C ARG A 58 5.07 1.16 -7.96
N LYS A 59 6.26 1.63 -8.36
CA LYS A 59 6.46 3.01 -8.84
C LYS A 59 6.13 3.08 -10.32
N THR A 60 5.22 3.97 -10.68
CA THR A 60 4.80 4.27 -12.06
C THR A 60 4.89 5.78 -12.31
N ALA A 61 4.59 6.21 -13.54
CA ALA A 61 4.45 7.65 -13.85
C ALA A 61 3.36 8.33 -13.01
N TRP A 62 2.36 7.57 -12.54
CA TRP A 62 1.24 8.03 -11.71
C TRP A 62 1.53 7.96 -10.20
N GLY A 63 2.78 7.64 -9.84
CA GLY A 63 3.24 7.54 -8.46
C GLY A 63 3.39 6.09 -7.97
N ALA A 64 3.62 5.97 -6.66
CA ALA A 64 3.83 4.71 -5.98
C ALA A 64 2.50 4.20 -5.40
N LYS A 65 1.93 3.13 -5.99
CA LYS A 65 0.63 2.57 -5.60
C LYS A 65 0.69 1.03 -5.48
N PRO A 66 -0.17 0.40 -4.66
CA PRO A 66 -0.35 -1.04 -4.68
C PRO A 66 -0.69 -1.54 -6.10
N TRP A 67 -0.04 -2.62 -6.53
CA TRP A 67 -0.13 -3.13 -7.90
C TRP A 67 -0.80 -4.50 -7.94
N PRO A 68 -1.95 -4.66 -8.63
CA PRO A 68 -2.76 -5.87 -8.53
C PRO A 68 -2.17 -7.07 -9.24
N TRP A 69 -1.31 -6.89 -10.24
CA TRP A 69 -0.75 -7.99 -11.02
C TRP A 69 0.65 -8.34 -10.51
N THR A 70 0.73 -8.60 -9.20
CA THR A 70 1.96 -8.92 -8.48
C THR A 70 1.93 -10.36 -8.00
N ILE A 71 3.04 -11.07 -8.14
CA ILE A 71 3.24 -12.42 -7.62
C ILE A 71 4.53 -12.42 -6.80
N ASN A 72 4.48 -12.96 -5.58
CA ASN A 72 5.66 -13.39 -4.86
C ASN A 72 5.75 -14.92 -4.93
N VAL A 73 6.93 -15.45 -5.25
CA VAL A 73 7.23 -16.89 -5.19
C VAL A 73 8.46 -17.11 -4.35
N ALA A 74 8.29 -17.72 -3.18
CA ALA A 74 9.36 -18.04 -2.24
C ALA A 74 10.29 -16.84 -1.92
N GLY A 75 9.70 -15.66 -1.73
CA GLY A 75 10.41 -14.42 -1.43
C GLY A 75 10.81 -13.59 -2.65
N ARG A 76 10.63 -14.12 -3.88
CA ARG A 76 10.96 -13.38 -5.12
C ARG A 76 9.70 -12.77 -5.74
N GLY A 77 9.68 -11.43 -5.84
CA GLY A 77 8.60 -10.67 -6.44
C GLY A 77 8.68 -10.56 -7.97
N TYR A 78 7.51 -10.55 -8.60
CA TYR A 78 7.29 -10.36 -10.03
C TYR A 78 6.09 -9.42 -10.22
N HIS A 79 6.23 -8.44 -11.11
CA HIS A 79 5.14 -7.55 -11.50
C HIS A 79 4.86 -7.71 -12.99
N TYR A 80 3.57 -7.74 -13.34
CA TYR A 80 3.10 -7.88 -14.71
C TYR A 80 2.26 -6.68 -15.10
N GLU A 81 2.12 -6.42 -16.39
CA GLU A 81 1.33 -5.29 -16.91
C GLU A 81 -0.16 -5.59 -17.04
N THR A 82 -0.56 -6.87 -17.01
CA THR A 82 -1.97 -7.25 -17.16
C THR A 82 -2.31 -8.43 -16.26
N ARG A 83 -3.60 -8.58 -15.97
CA ARG A 83 -4.15 -9.73 -15.24
C ARG A 83 -3.82 -11.05 -15.93
N GLU A 84 -3.92 -11.09 -17.26
CA GLU A 84 -3.65 -12.31 -18.04
C GLU A 84 -2.18 -12.71 -18.04
N ALA A 85 -1.26 -11.75 -18.10
CA ALA A 85 0.17 -12.04 -18.01
C ALA A 85 0.54 -12.59 -16.63
N ALA A 86 0.00 -11.99 -15.56
CA ALA A 86 0.19 -12.51 -14.20
C ALA A 86 -0.44 -13.90 -14.04
N PHE A 87 -1.66 -14.12 -14.52
CA PHE A 87 -2.32 -15.41 -14.41
C PHE A 87 -1.57 -16.51 -15.19
N THR A 88 -1.11 -16.23 -16.41
CA THR A 88 -0.29 -17.16 -17.18
C THR A 88 1.00 -17.52 -16.44
N ALA A 89 1.68 -16.52 -15.87
CA ALA A 89 2.87 -16.78 -15.07
C ALA A 89 2.58 -17.60 -13.81
N LEU A 90 1.47 -17.32 -13.12
CA LEU A 90 1.02 -18.09 -11.96
C LEU A 90 0.87 -19.57 -12.29
N LEU A 91 0.23 -19.92 -13.41
CA LEU A 91 0.09 -21.31 -13.85
C LEU A 91 1.46 -22.02 -13.98
N GLY A 92 2.46 -21.33 -14.53
CA GLY A 92 3.83 -21.85 -14.63
C GLY A 92 4.58 -21.92 -13.29
N PHE A 93 4.24 -21.08 -12.31
CA PHE A 93 4.81 -21.18 -10.95
C PHE A 93 4.19 -22.33 -10.16
N MET A 94 2.87 -22.55 -10.28
CA MET A 94 2.15 -23.61 -9.57
C MET A 94 2.64 -25.02 -9.93
N GLN A 95 3.24 -25.20 -11.11
CA GLN A 95 3.87 -26.47 -11.52
C GLN A 95 5.18 -26.77 -10.79
N ARG A 96 5.82 -25.75 -10.20
CA ARG A 96 7.18 -25.82 -9.66
C ARG A 96 7.28 -25.54 -8.16
N TRP A 97 6.26 -24.89 -7.60
CA TRP A 97 6.25 -24.42 -6.22
C TRP A 97 4.96 -24.79 -5.49
N PRO A 98 5.03 -25.15 -4.20
CA PRO A 98 3.84 -25.30 -3.37
C PRO A 98 3.09 -23.97 -3.27
N LEU A 99 1.76 -24.01 -3.26
CA LEU A 99 0.91 -22.80 -3.14
C LEU A 99 1.19 -21.99 -1.87
N LYS A 100 1.67 -22.63 -0.80
CA LYS A 100 2.07 -21.96 0.45
C LYS A 100 3.26 -21.02 0.28
N ASN A 101 3.99 -21.12 -0.82
CA ASN A 101 5.11 -20.25 -1.17
C ASN A 101 4.72 -19.22 -2.25
N ILE A 102 3.43 -19.05 -2.55
CA ILE A 102 2.95 -18.15 -3.60
C ILE A 102 1.95 -17.16 -3.01
N ASP A 103 2.28 -15.88 -3.08
CA ASP A 103 1.41 -14.77 -2.74
C ASP A 103 1.01 -14.01 -4.00
N VAL A 104 -0.24 -13.56 -4.06
CA VAL A 104 -0.77 -12.92 -5.27
C VAL A 104 -1.58 -11.67 -4.97
N GLY A 105 -1.58 -10.76 -5.93
CA GLY A 105 -2.52 -9.65 -5.95
C GLY A 105 -2.04 -8.42 -5.21
N VAL A 106 -2.93 -7.43 -5.16
CA VAL A 106 -2.69 -6.10 -4.58
C VAL A 106 -2.35 -6.12 -3.09
N ALA A 107 -2.76 -7.16 -2.36
CA ALA A 107 -2.46 -7.34 -0.94
C ALA A 107 -1.64 -8.62 -0.66
N GLN A 108 -1.05 -9.24 -1.70
CA GLN A 108 -0.19 -10.43 -1.59
C GLN A 108 -0.81 -11.52 -0.70
N VAL A 109 -2.03 -11.94 -1.03
CA VAL A 109 -2.72 -13.02 -0.31
C VAL A 109 -2.08 -14.35 -0.67
N ASN A 110 -1.63 -15.10 0.33
CA ASN A 110 -1.02 -16.43 0.13
C ASN A 110 -2.03 -17.46 -0.37
N LEU A 111 -1.75 -18.12 -1.50
CA LEU A 111 -2.67 -19.07 -2.12
C LEU A 111 -2.80 -20.38 -1.33
N GLY A 112 -1.74 -20.84 -0.68
CA GLY A 112 -1.75 -22.11 0.06
C GLY A 112 -2.52 -22.07 1.37
N TRP A 113 -2.61 -20.91 2.00
CA TRP A 113 -3.36 -20.72 3.25
C TRP A 113 -4.74 -20.12 3.02
N ASN A 114 -4.85 -19.17 2.09
CA ASN A 114 -6.02 -18.30 1.94
C ASN A 114 -6.68 -18.41 0.56
N GLY A 115 -6.25 -19.35 -0.29
CA GLY A 115 -6.80 -19.53 -1.64
C GLY A 115 -8.31 -19.79 -1.68
N HIS A 116 -8.89 -20.31 -0.60
CA HIS A 116 -10.33 -20.57 -0.45
C HIS A 116 -11.20 -19.31 -0.46
N PHE A 117 -10.62 -18.10 -0.32
CA PHE A 117 -11.37 -16.85 -0.49
C PHE A 117 -11.70 -16.53 -1.95
N PHE A 118 -11.09 -17.24 -2.91
CA PHE A 118 -11.25 -16.99 -4.34
C PHE A 118 -12.00 -18.13 -5.02
N PRO A 119 -12.99 -17.84 -5.87
CA PRO A 119 -13.64 -18.86 -6.69
C PRO A 119 -12.64 -19.58 -7.62
N THR A 120 -11.68 -18.83 -8.17
CA THR A 120 -10.59 -19.36 -8.99
C THR A 120 -9.27 -18.66 -8.68
N TYR A 121 -8.14 -19.27 -9.06
CA TYR A 121 -6.84 -18.61 -8.93
C TYR A 121 -6.71 -17.34 -9.78
N ARG A 122 -7.44 -17.24 -10.90
CA ARG A 122 -7.49 -16.02 -11.70
C ARG A 122 -8.16 -14.88 -10.93
N ASP A 123 -9.12 -15.18 -10.07
CA ASP A 123 -9.84 -14.21 -9.23
C ASP A 123 -9.00 -13.66 -8.09
N ALA A 124 -7.90 -14.32 -7.75
CA ALA A 124 -6.94 -13.80 -6.79
C ALA A 124 -6.20 -12.54 -7.29
N PHE A 125 -6.23 -12.27 -8.61
CA PHE A 125 -5.75 -11.02 -9.21
C PHE A 125 -6.83 -9.96 -9.40
N ASP A 126 -8.10 -10.26 -9.08
CA ASP A 126 -9.12 -9.22 -9.00
C ASP A 126 -8.86 -8.35 -7.78
N PRO A 127 -8.65 -7.03 -7.93
CA PRO A 127 -8.26 -6.17 -6.82
C PRO A 127 -9.33 -6.10 -5.72
N TYR A 128 -10.62 -6.19 -6.06
CA TYR A 128 -11.68 -6.13 -5.05
C TYR A 128 -11.78 -7.43 -4.25
N LEU A 129 -11.71 -8.58 -4.93
CA LEU A 129 -11.72 -9.88 -4.25
C LEU A 129 -10.46 -10.05 -3.38
N ASN A 130 -9.29 -9.66 -3.89
CA ASN A 130 -8.03 -9.74 -3.17
C ASN A 130 -8.03 -8.83 -1.92
N LEU A 131 -8.48 -7.58 -2.05
CA LEU A 131 -8.61 -6.67 -0.90
C LEU A 131 -9.63 -7.16 0.13
N ARG A 132 -10.74 -7.76 -0.31
CA ARG A 132 -11.73 -8.33 0.60
C ARG A 132 -11.16 -9.52 1.38
N ALA A 133 -10.43 -10.42 0.71
CA ALA A 133 -9.71 -11.50 1.36
C ALA A 133 -8.72 -10.95 2.39
N ALA A 134 -7.93 -9.94 2.00
CA ALA A 134 -6.97 -9.32 2.91
C ALA A 134 -7.63 -8.68 4.13
N ALA A 135 -8.74 -7.96 3.95
CA ALA A 135 -9.50 -7.36 5.03
C ALA A 135 -10.05 -8.41 6.01
N ARG A 136 -10.52 -9.56 5.52
CA ARG A 136 -10.98 -10.68 6.35
C ARG A 136 -9.86 -11.30 7.18
N ILE A 137 -8.69 -11.51 6.57
CA ILE A 137 -7.52 -12.04 7.28
C ILE A 137 -7.06 -11.03 8.35
N LEU A 138 -7.00 -9.74 8.00
CA LEU A 138 -6.62 -8.68 8.94
C LEU A 138 -7.60 -8.58 10.11
N ARG A 139 -8.91 -8.69 9.83
CA ARG A 139 -9.98 -8.74 10.84
C ARG A 139 -9.80 -9.95 11.76
N ALA A 140 -9.59 -11.15 11.22
CA ALA A 140 -9.37 -12.35 12.02
C ALA A 140 -8.12 -12.23 12.93
N CYS A 141 -7.03 -11.67 12.40
CA CYS A 141 -5.83 -11.38 13.18
C CYS A 141 -6.08 -10.38 14.32
N TYR A 142 -6.91 -9.36 14.10
CA TYR A 142 -7.31 -8.43 15.15
C TYR A 142 -8.20 -9.09 16.20
N GLU A 143 -9.16 -9.92 15.80
CA GLU A 143 -10.05 -10.62 16.74
C GLU A 143 -9.29 -11.62 17.62
N ALA A 144 -8.27 -12.28 17.07
CA ALA A 144 -7.40 -13.17 17.84
C ALA A 144 -6.60 -12.43 18.93
N ARG A 145 -6.21 -11.17 18.68
CA ARG A 145 -5.46 -10.33 19.62
C ARG A 145 -5.85 -8.84 19.48
N PRO A 146 -6.97 -8.43 20.11
CA PRO A 146 -7.52 -7.08 19.95
C PRO A 146 -6.60 -5.97 20.48
N GLY A 147 -6.83 -4.74 20.02
CA GLY A 147 -6.21 -3.52 20.55
C GLY A 147 -5.17 -2.87 19.65
N SER A 148 -4.66 -3.56 18.62
CA SER A 148 -3.71 -2.97 17.67
C SER A 148 -3.84 -3.53 16.26
N TRP A 149 -4.29 -2.68 15.33
CA TRP A 149 -4.31 -3.00 13.91
C TRP A 149 -2.92 -3.16 13.29
N LEU A 150 -1.90 -2.51 13.87
CA LEU A 150 -0.51 -2.78 13.49
C LEU A 150 -0.11 -4.20 13.87
N ASN A 151 -0.45 -4.67 15.07
CA ASN A 151 -0.16 -6.05 15.47
C ASN A 151 -0.95 -7.05 14.62
N ALA A 152 -2.18 -6.72 14.24
CA ALA A 152 -2.96 -7.51 13.30
C ALA A 152 -2.27 -7.62 11.92
N ALA A 153 -1.65 -6.53 11.42
CA ALA A 153 -0.85 -6.57 10.20
C ALA A 153 0.42 -7.44 10.36
N GLY A 154 1.07 -7.41 11.53
CA GLY A 154 2.16 -8.33 11.84
C GLY A 154 1.72 -9.80 11.79
N CYS A 155 0.55 -10.12 12.34
CA CYS A 155 -0.09 -11.43 12.25
C CYS A 155 -0.43 -11.81 10.81
N TYR A 156 -0.96 -10.87 10.01
CA TYR A 156 -1.30 -11.08 8.60
C TYR A 156 -0.10 -11.63 7.80
N HIS A 157 1.05 -10.96 7.93
CA HIS A 157 2.25 -11.33 7.19
C HIS A 157 2.99 -12.52 7.82
N HIS A 158 3.05 -12.59 9.16
CA HIS A 158 3.72 -13.68 9.85
C HIS A 158 2.97 -14.10 11.13
N PRO A 159 2.03 -15.05 11.03
CA PRO A 159 1.18 -15.46 12.15
C PRO A 159 1.94 -15.96 13.38
N ALA A 160 3.13 -16.54 13.17
CA ALA A 160 4.02 -17.01 14.25
C ALA A 160 4.59 -15.88 15.13
N GLY A 161 4.48 -14.62 14.69
CA GLY A 161 5.03 -13.48 15.43
C GLY A 161 6.54 -13.32 15.21
N GLY A 162 7.29 -13.01 16.27
CA GLY A 162 8.75 -12.91 16.18
C GLY A 162 9.28 -11.67 15.42
N LYS A 163 10.55 -11.74 15.02
CA LYS A 163 11.31 -10.62 14.44
C LYS A 163 10.76 -10.20 13.09
N GLU A 164 10.29 -11.15 12.30
CA GLU A 164 9.71 -10.98 10.98
C GLU A 164 8.41 -10.18 11.08
N ALA A 165 7.51 -10.55 12.00
CA ALA A 165 6.30 -9.78 12.27
C ALA A 165 6.61 -8.35 12.73
N GLN A 166 7.60 -8.16 13.62
CA GLN A 166 8.00 -6.82 14.08
C GLN A 166 8.59 -5.97 12.95
N THR A 167 9.38 -6.58 12.07
CA THR A 167 9.91 -5.92 10.87
C THR A 167 8.78 -5.46 9.97
N TYR A 168 7.80 -6.34 9.73
CA TYR A 168 6.64 -6.01 8.92
C TYR A 168 5.77 -4.91 9.55
N ILE A 169 5.53 -4.95 10.87
CA ILE A 169 4.84 -3.90 11.63
C ILE A 169 5.50 -2.53 11.40
N ALA A 170 6.83 -2.47 11.42
CA ALA A 170 7.56 -1.23 11.19
C ALA A 170 7.39 -0.71 9.75
N ILE A 171 7.32 -1.62 8.76
CA ILE A 171 7.03 -1.27 7.36
C ILE A 171 5.62 -0.68 7.25
N VAL A 172 4.60 -1.37 7.77
CA VAL A 172 3.20 -0.91 7.72
C VAL A 172 3.04 0.43 8.44
N ARG A 173 3.65 0.61 9.62
CA ARG A 173 3.64 1.89 10.34
C ARG A 173 4.20 3.03 9.49
N ARG A 174 5.28 2.79 8.75
CA ARG A 174 5.86 3.78 7.82
C ARG A 174 4.90 4.11 6.69
N LYS A 175 4.25 3.11 6.10
CA LYS A 175 3.23 3.30 5.05
C LYS A 175 2.02 4.07 5.56
N LEU A 176 1.58 3.78 6.79
CA LEU A 176 0.51 4.52 7.47
C LEU A 176 0.84 6.01 7.62
N GLY A 177 2.08 6.34 8.01
CA GLY A 177 2.53 7.74 8.11
C GLY A 177 2.57 8.50 6.79
N GLN A 178 2.47 7.82 5.65
CA GLN A 178 2.39 8.43 4.32
C GLN A 178 0.95 8.75 3.89
N ILE A 179 -0.06 8.29 4.64
CA ILE A 179 -1.47 8.52 4.31
C ILE A 179 -1.88 9.91 4.78
N ALA A 180 -2.61 10.63 3.93
CA ALA A 180 -3.19 11.92 4.30
C ALA A 180 -4.16 11.74 5.48
N PRO A 181 -4.11 12.58 6.52
CA PRO A 181 -5.06 12.51 7.61
C PRO A 181 -6.47 12.68 7.03
N VAL A 182 -7.42 11.90 7.54
CA VAL A 182 -8.83 12.09 7.19
C VAL A 182 -9.18 13.51 7.59
N SER A 183 -9.39 14.38 6.60
CA SER A 183 -9.94 15.71 6.87
C SER A 183 -11.30 15.49 7.50
N SER A 184 -11.49 15.94 8.74
CA SER A 184 -12.77 15.89 9.46
C SER A 184 -13.82 16.82 8.82
N GLY A 185 -13.99 16.75 7.51
CA GLY A 185 -15.12 17.30 6.80
C GLY A 185 -16.21 16.25 6.83
N ALA A 186 -17.17 16.41 7.72
CA ALA A 186 -18.47 15.76 7.60
C ALA A 186 -19.03 16.11 6.22
N GLN A 187 -18.92 15.19 5.26
CA GLN A 187 -19.81 15.22 4.12
C GLN A 187 -21.17 14.78 4.65
N SER A 188 -22.01 15.77 4.94
CA SER A 188 -23.46 15.61 5.03
C SER A 188 -23.93 15.00 3.72
N VAL A 189 -24.09 13.67 3.71
CA VAL A 189 -24.66 12.96 2.58
C VAL A 189 -26.16 13.23 2.59
N THR A 190 -26.61 14.12 1.70
CA THR A 190 -28.02 14.21 1.34
C THR A 190 -28.47 12.87 0.75
N PRO A 191 -29.59 12.29 1.18
CA PRO A 191 -30.05 11.01 0.66
C PRO A 191 -30.70 11.23 -0.70
N VAL A 192 -29.91 11.17 -1.77
CA VAL A 192 -30.43 10.96 -3.13
C VAL A 192 -29.57 9.89 -3.81
N GLU A 193 -30.27 8.85 -4.28
CA GLU A 193 -29.85 7.78 -5.18
C GLU A 193 -28.91 6.68 -4.66
N LEU A 194 -29.55 5.73 -3.96
CA LEU A 194 -29.26 4.31 -4.11
C LEU A 194 -29.50 3.88 -5.57
N ALA A 195 -28.53 4.10 -6.45
CA ALA A 195 -28.49 3.51 -7.78
C ALA A 195 -27.10 2.93 -8.03
N SER A 196 -27.01 1.59 -7.95
CA SER A 196 -26.06 0.72 -8.65
C SER A 196 -24.67 1.30 -8.93
N ASN A 197 -23.86 1.52 -7.89
CA ASN A 197 -22.46 1.90 -8.07
C ASN A 197 -21.65 0.65 -8.46
N THR A 198 -21.62 0.34 -9.75
CA THR A 198 -20.72 -0.66 -10.32
C THR A 198 -19.29 -0.17 -10.08
N LEU A 199 -18.59 -0.80 -9.14
CA LEU A 199 -17.17 -0.56 -8.88
C LEU A 199 -16.35 -1.01 -10.10
N THR A 200 -16.22 -0.15 -11.09
CA THR A 200 -15.41 -0.44 -12.28
C THR A 200 -13.94 -0.19 -11.96
N TRP A 201 -13.17 -1.26 -11.81
CA TRP A 201 -11.71 -1.16 -11.85
C TRP A 201 -11.29 -0.69 -13.25
N ILE A 202 -10.54 0.40 -13.33
CA ILE A 202 -9.86 0.80 -14.56
C ILE A 202 -8.45 0.21 -14.48
N GLU A 203 -8.11 -0.67 -15.42
CA GLU A 203 -6.76 -1.22 -15.52
C GLU A 203 -5.74 -0.07 -15.65
N PRO A 204 -4.74 0.01 -14.76
CA PRO A 204 -3.67 0.98 -14.94
C PRO A 204 -2.94 0.69 -16.26
N LYS A 205 -2.85 1.72 -17.11
CA LYS A 205 -2.08 1.71 -18.34
C LYS A 205 -0.59 1.93 -18.07
#